data_AF-A0A3N5U0L7-F1
#
_entry.id   AF-A0A3N5U0L7-F1
#
_cell.length_a   1.000
_cell.length_b   1.000
_cell.length_c   1.000
_cell.angle_alpha   90.00
_cell.angle_beta   90.00
_cell.angle_gamma   90.00
#
_symmetry.space_group_name_H-M   'P 1'
#
loop_
_entity.id
_entity.type
_entity.pdbx_description
1 polymer ?
#
loop_
_entity_poly.entity_id
_entity_poly.type
_entity_poly.pdbx_seq_one_letter_code
_entity_poly.pdbx_strand_id
1 'polypeptide(L)' 'MNSIVRANYRWIKVLCSNDEMAMGAIEAIDAAGRMKEIKVIGIDANPDASRSIQEGRLFASIDGGIWIQSF' A
#
# COMPACT_ATOMS: atom_id res chain seq x y z
N MET A 1 -2.55 27.65 -23.78
CA MET A 1 -3.04 27.65 -22.38
C MET A 1 -2.93 26.21 -21.88
N ASN A 2 -1.76 25.80 -21.36
CA ASN A 2 -1.56 24.44 -20.85
C ASN A 2 -1.81 24.45 -19.35
N SER A 3 -3.02 24.08 -18.94
CA SER A 3 -3.34 23.87 -17.54
C SER A 3 -2.73 22.54 -17.08
N ILE A 4 -1.55 22.60 -16.48
CA ILE A 4 -1.05 21.51 -15.62
C ILE A 4 -1.98 21.47 -14.41
N VAL A 5 -2.90 20.49 -14.42
CA VAL A 5 -3.69 20.13 -13.24
C VAL A 5 -2.69 19.65 -12.21
N ARG A 6 -2.39 20.49 -11.20
CA ARG A 6 -1.62 20.07 -10.03
C ARG A 6 -2.49 19.10 -9.24
N ALA A 7 -2.24 17.81 -9.38
CA ALA A 7 -2.85 16.82 -8.52
C ALA A 7 -2.37 17.07 -7.09
N ASN A 8 -3.28 17.55 -6.25
CA ASN A 8 -3.04 17.86 -4.85
C ASN A 8 -3.05 16.54 -4.06
N TYR A 9 -2.01 15.72 -4.24
CA TYR A 9 -1.88 14.42 -3.56
C TYR A 9 -1.54 14.63 -2.08
N ARG A 10 -2.56 14.84 -1.24
CA ARG A 10 -2.42 15.00 0.22
C ARG A 10 -2.38 13.66 0.98
N TRP A 11 -2.12 12.54 0.29
CA TRP A 11 -2.04 11.22 0.90
C TRP A 11 -0.58 10.86 1.16
N ILE A 12 -0.24 10.56 2.40
CA ILE A 12 1.07 9.99 2.73
C ILE A 12 1.01 8.50 2.38
N LYS A 13 1.97 8.02 1.60
CA LYS A 13 2.04 6.62 1.18
C LYS A 13 3.25 5.94 1.80
N VAL A 14 3.05 4.71 2.28
CA VAL A 14 4.12 3.80 2.70
C VAL A 14 4.21 2.69 1.66
N LEU A 15 5.38 2.53 1.07
CA LEU A 15 5.68 1.43 0.16
C LEU A 15 6.48 0.37 0.94
N CYS A 16 5.97 -0.84 0.96
CA CYS A 16 6.59 -1.97 1.63
C CYS A 16 7.17 -2.93 0.60
N SER A 17 8.34 -3.50 0.90
CA SER A 17 9.04 -4.42 -0.01
C SER A 17 8.34 -5.76 -0.17
N ASN A 18 7.46 -6.12 0.78
CA ASN A 18 6.58 -7.28 0.73
C ASN A 18 5.32 -7.05 1.56
N ASP A 19 4.38 -7.99 1.51
CA ASP A 19 3.09 -7.93 2.20
C ASP A 19 3.23 -8.08 3.72
N GLU A 20 4.20 -8.85 4.24
CA GLU A 20 4.43 -8.94 5.69
C GLU A 20 4.84 -7.59 6.28
N MET A 21 5.72 -6.85 5.59
CA MET A 21 6.08 -5.47 5.95
C MET A 21 4.87 -4.54 5.83
N ALA A 22 4.02 -4.74 4.84
CA ALA A 22 2.80 -3.94 4.66
C ALA A 22 1.82 -4.15 5.82
N MET A 23 1.65 -5.40 6.26
CA MET A 23 0.82 -5.71 7.43
C MET A 23 1.40 -5.11 8.71
N GLY A 24 2.71 -5.20 8.94
CA GLY A 24 3.37 -4.56 10.08
C GLY A 24 3.19 -3.02 10.09
N ALA A 25 3.26 -2.39 8.91
CA ALA A 25 3.01 -0.96 8.78
C ALA A 25 1.55 -0.59 9.06
N ILE A 26 0.58 -1.40 8.59
CA ILE A 26 -0.84 -1.21 8.89
C ILE A 26 -1.08 -1.26 10.40
N GLU A 27 -0.53 -2.25 11.10
CA GLU A 27 -0.71 -2.35 12.55
C GLU A 27 -0.14 -1.13 13.29
N ALA A 28 1.04 -0.63 12.88
CA ALA A 28 1.62 0.58 13.47
C ALA A 28 0.78 1.84 13.19
N ILE A 29 0.22 1.96 11.98
CA ILE A 29 -0.63 3.10 11.58
C ILE A 29 -1.98 3.05 12.29
N ASP A 30 -2.55 1.86 12.47
CA ASP A 30 -3.79 1.63 13.19
C ASP A 30 -3.63 1.94 14.69
N ALA A 31 -2.53 1.48 15.29
CA ALA A 31 -2.16 1.84 16.65
C ALA A 31 -1.98 3.37 16.84
N ALA A 32 -1.56 4.08 15.79
CA ALA A 32 -1.47 5.54 15.78
C ALA A 32 -2.81 6.25 15.47
N GLY A 33 -3.87 5.52 15.10
CA GLY A 33 -5.17 6.07 14.74
C GLY A 33 -5.22 6.79 13.39
N ARG A 34 -4.28 6.50 12.48
CA ARG A 34 -4.05 7.28 11.24
C ARG A 34 -4.42 6.56 9.95
N MET A 35 -5.20 5.49 10.03
CA MET A 35 -5.64 4.68 8.86
C MET A 35 -6.38 5.47 7.78
N LYS A 36 -6.96 6.63 8.14
CA LYS A 36 -7.63 7.52 7.19
C LYS A 36 -6.68 8.43 6.41
N GLU A 37 -5.47 8.65 6.91
CA GLU A 37 -4.49 9.60 6.34
C GLU A 37 -3.40 8.91 5.54
N ILE A 38 -3.03 7.69 5.95
CA ILE A 38 -1.88 6.96 5.41
C ILE A 38 -2.37 5.77 4.61
N LYS A 39 -1.87 5.63 3.38
CA LYS A 39 -2.13 4.48 2.51
C LYS A 39 -0.88 3.60 2.45
N VAL A 40 -1.04 2.31 2.69
CA VAL A 40 0.05 1.32 2.64
C VAL A 40 -0.07 0.48 1.38
N ILE A 41 1.05 0.24 0.70
CA ILE A 41 1.12 -0.61 -0.48
C ILE A 41 2.15 -1.72 -0.21
N GLY A 42 1.73 -2.97 -0.41
CA GLY A 42 2.58 -4.17 -0.34
C GLY A 42 2.97 -4.72 -1.70
N ILE A 43 3.74 -5.80 -1.68
CA ILE A 43 4.22 -6.57 -2.83
C ILE A 43 4.08 -8.04 -2.43
N ASP A 44 3.68 -8.91 -3.37
CA ASP A 44 3.49 -10.39 -3.28
C ASP A 44 2.04 -10.83 -3.49
N ALA A 45 1.07 -9.93 -3.31
CA ALA A 45 -0.36 -10.19 -3.43
C ALA A 45 -0.82 -11.47 -2.69
N ASN A 46 -0.26 -11.70 -1.50
CA ASN A 46 -0.54 -12.89 -0.71
C ASN A 46 -2.01 -12.89 -0.21
N PRO A 47 -2.52 -14.03 0.30
CA PRO A 47 -3.91 -14.12 0.76
C PRO A 47 -4.29 -13.13 1.87
N ASP A 48 -3.34 -12.77 2.74
CA ASP A 48 -3.57 -11.85 3.84
C ASP A 48 -3.65 -10.40 3.35
N ALA A 49 -2.80 -10.01 2.41
CA ALA A 49 -2.89 -8.73 1.72
C ALA A 49 -4.20 -8.60 0.94
N SER A 50 -4.61 -9.66 0.23
CA SER A 50 -5.89 -9.72 -0.48
C SER A 50 -7.08 -9.52 0.46
N ARG A 51 -7.05 -10.13 1.66
CA ARG A 51 -8.07 -9.95 2.68
C ARG A 51 -8.05 -8.53 3.27
N SER A 52 -6.87 -8.03 3.61
CA SER A 52 -6.66 -6.69 4.17
C SER A 52 -7.14 -5.58 3.21
N ILE A 53 -7.00 -5.79 1.90
CA ILE A 53 -7.58 -4.90 0.86
C ILE A 53 -9.11 -4.95 0.88
N GLN A 54 -9.71 -6.14 0.97
CA GLN A 54 -11.17 -6.29 1.05
C GLN A 54 -11.76 -5.64 2.31
N GLU A 55 -11.02 -5.69 3.41
CA GLU A 55 -11.34 -5.02 4.67
C GLU A 55 -11.08 -3.50 4.63
N GLY A 56 -10.45 -3.00 3.56
CA GLY A 56 -10.13 -1.58 3.38
C GLY A 56 -8.96 -1.07 4.24
N ARG A 57 -8.19 -1.97 4.84
CA ARG A 57 -7.00 -1.66 5.65
C ARG A 57 -5.78 -1.40 4.75
N LEU A 58 -5.48 -2.33 3.85
CA LEU A 58 -4.40 -2.18 2.85
C LEU A 58 -4.92 -1.44 1.61
N PHE A 59 -4.13 -0.53 1.06
CA PHE A 59 -4.57 0.22 -0.13
C PHE A 59 -4.42 -0.60 -1.42
N ALA A 60 -3.30 -1.31 -1.55
CA ALA A 60 -3.03 -2.20 -2.67
C ALA A 60 -1.89 -3.17 -2.31
N SER A 61 -1.83 -4.28 -3.02
CA SER A 61 -0.63 -5.11 -3.12
C SER A 61 -0.34 -5.35 -4.60
N ILE A 62 0.95 -5.36 -4.95
CA ILE A 62 1.41 -5.57 -6.31
C ILE A 62 1.85 -7.02 -6.43
N ASP A 63 1.18 -7.78 -7.28
CA ASP A 63 1.71 -9.06 -7.75
C ASP A 63 2.82 -8.77 -8.76
N GLY A 64 4.07 -8.92 -8.31
CA GLY A 64 5.25 -8.83 -9.17
C GLY A 64 5.40 -10.09 -10.01
N GLY A 65 4.37 -10.45 -10.80
CA GLY A 65 4.25 -11.76 -11.44
C GLY A 65 5.57 -12.29 -11.95
N ILE A 66 6.07 -13.38 -11.33
CA ILE A 66 7.27 -14.24 -11.51
C ILE A 66 8.54 -13.75 -12.28
N TRP A 67 8.61 -12.50 -12.72
CA TRP A 67 9.62 -11.98 -13.66
C TRP A 67 10.50 -10.88 -13.07
N ILE A 68 10.18 -10.35 -11.88
CA ILE A 68 10.92 -9.23 -11.26
C ILE A 68 11.96 -9.71 -10.23
N GLN A 69 11.93 -10.97 -9.81
CA GLN A 69 12.83 -11.54 -8.79
C GLN A 69 14.03 -12.31 -9.38
N SER A 70 14.31 -12.21 -10.67
CA SER A 70 15.42 -12.94 -11.31
C SER A 70 16.20 -12.07 -12.28
N PHE A 71 17.21 -11.37 -11.75
CA PHE A 71 18.41 -10.94 -12.47
C PHE A 71 19.63 -11.22 -11.59
#